data_AF-A0A1B9IZV5-F1
#
_entry.id   AF-A0A1B9IZV5-F1
#
_cell.length_a   1.000
_cell.length_b   1.000
_cell.length_c   1.000
_cell.angle_alpha   90.00
_cell.angle_beta   90.00
_cell.angle_gamma   90.00
#
_symmetry.space_group_name_H-M   'P 1'
#
loop_
_entity.id
_entity.type
_entity.pdbx_description
1 polymer ?
#
loop_
_entity_poly.entity_id
_entity_poly.type
_entity_poly.pdbx_seq_one_letter_code
_entity_poly.pdbx_strand_id
1 'polypeptide(L)'
;MSKENQVEEEKHYGSGVTELAIASEALTDNIKWFRSTLVQVLVVGITSFLAPGAYSSLASVGAGGLANVNIGNASVALAYALIAPSALCATACLSKIGPRYSLSLGAAGYVFYAAALYQNSATGNQPFLVVGAIICGATSGIFWVSEAAITLLYSEPEYKGRHLAIWQSLFQLATCIGGAINLGLNIDLNETGGLKP
;
A
#
# COMPACT_ATOMS: atom_id res chain seq x y z
N MET A 1 30.85 26.64 -39.71
CA MET A 1 29.92 25.77 -38.95
C MET A 1 30.24 25.84 -37.46
N SER A 2 30.24 27.05 -36.86
CA SER A 2 31.00 27.25 -35.61
C SER A 2 30.56 28.40 -34.68
N LYS A 3 29.44 29.10 -34.91
CA LYS A 3 29.05 30.21 -34.00
C LYS A 3 27.55 30.30 -33.66
N GLU A 4 26.65 29.86 -34.52
CA GLU A 4 25.19 29.89 -34.23
C GLU A 4 24.76 28.82 -33.22
N ASN A 5 25.25 27.58 -33.31
CA ASN A 5 24.86 26.51 -32.38
C ASN A 5 25.28 26.76 -30.91
N GLN A 6 26.37 27.51 -30.67
CA GLN A 6 26.78 27.83 -29.30
C GLN A 6 25.95 28.95 -28.67
N VAL A 7 25.40 29.85 -29.49
CA VAL A 7 24.52 30.94 -29.03
C VAL A 7 23.09 30.42 -28.75
N GLU A 8 22.65 29.36 -29.45
CA GLU A 8 21.38 28.67 -29.15
C GLU A 8 21.46 27.80 -27.88
N GLU A 9 22.58 27.11 -27.63
CA GLU A 9 22.78 26.36 -26.38
C GLU A 9 22.87 27.27 -25.14
N GLU A 10 23.54 28.43 -25.23
CA GLU A 10 23.59 29.41 -24.13
C GLU A 10 22.22 30.02 -23.80
N LYS A 11 21.38 30.26 -24.81
CA LYS A 11 20.01 30.76 -24.61
C LYS A 11 19.11 29.75 -23.90
N HIS A 12 19.25 28.46 -24.24
CA HIS A 12 18.50 27.38 -23.58
C HIS A 12 18.95 27.15 -22.14
N TYR A 13 20.25 27.26 -21.87
CA TYR A 13 20.79 27.15 -20.51
C TYR A 13 20.34 28.34 -19.64
N GLY A 14 20.45 29.58 -20.13
CA GLY A 14 20.02 30.79 -19.42
C GLY A 14 18.52 30.85 -19.14
N SER A 15 17.67 30.35 -20.05
CA SER A 15 16.22 30.23 -19.80
C SER A 15 15.92 29.25 -18.66
N GLY A 16 16.62 28.12 -18.60
CA GLY A 16 16.45 27.12 -17.53
C GLY A 16 16.88 27.63 -16.15
N VAL A 17 17.96 28.42 -16.05
CA VAL A 17 18.37 29.02 -14.76
C VAL A 17 17.39 30.10 -14.30
N THR A 18 16.80 30.85 -15.23
CA THR A 18 15.78 31.86 -14.90
C THR A 18 14.46 31.20 -14.49
N GLU A 19 14.08 30.09 -15.12
CA GLU A 19 12.90 29.29 -14.76
C GLU A 19 13.08 28.55 -13.41
N LEU A 20 14.30 28.08 -13.11
CA LEU A 20 14.67 27.54 -11.80
C LEU A 20 14.71 28.62 -10.71
N ALA A 21 15.15 29.83 -11.03
CA ALA A 21 15.13 30.97 -10.10
C ALA A 21 13.69 31.44 -9.83
N ILE A 22 12.84 31.50 -10.85
CA ILE A 22 11.39 31.80 -10.71
C ILE A 22 10.68 30.69 -9.94
N ALA A 23 11.03 29.42 -10.16
CA ALA A 23 10.53 28.29 -9.37
C ALA A 23 11.01 28.33 -7.90
N SER A 24 12.25 28.81 -7.67
CA SER A 24 12.81 29.02 -6.33
C SER A 24 12.14 30.19 -5.59
N GLU A 25 11.78 31.27 -6.29
CA GLU A 25 11.12 32.44 -5.70
C GLU A 25 9.61 32.24 -5.50
N ALA A 26 8.99 31.35 -6.30
CA ALA A 26 7.62 30.87 -6.08
C ALA A 26 7.50 29.86 -4.91
N LEU A 27 8.62 29.36 -4.37
CA LEU A 27 8.66 28.47 -3.19
C LEU A 27 8.64 29.26 -1.86
N THR A 28 8.33 30.55 -1.89
CA THR A 28 7.99 31.33 -0.68
C THR A 28 6.49 31.31 -0.40
N ASP A 29 5.77 30.27 -0.82
CA ASP A 29 4.39 30.05 -0.42
C ASP A 29 4.36 29.34 0.95
N ASN A 30 3.58 29.89 1.89
CA ASN A 30 3.35 29.40 3.26
C ASN A 30 3.73 27.92 3.48
N ILE A 31 4.64 27.64 4.42
CA ILE A 31 5.03 26.27 4.81
C ILE A 31 3.78 25.56 5.36
N LYS A 32 3.01 24.95 4.47
CA LYS A 32 1.84 24.14 4.79
C LYS A 32 2.37 22.83 5.35
N TRP A 33 2.47 22.73 6.67
CA TRP A 33 2.96 21.55 7.39
C TRP A 33 2.29 20.24 6.92
N PHE A 34 1.00 20.31 6.56
CA PHE A 34 0.22 19.21 5.98
C PHE A 34 0.66 18.74 4.57
N ARG A 35 1.49 19.51 3.86
CA ARG A 35 2.06 19.12 2.56
C ARG A 35 3.48 18.57 2.67
N SER A 36 4.03 18.48 3.90
CA SER A 36 5.36 17.90 4.12
C SER A 36 5.41 16.44 3.65
N THR A 37 6.54 16.06 3.08
CA THR A 37 6.85 14.72 2.59
C THR A 37 6.70 13.67 3.70
N LEU A 38 7.09 14.03 4.93
CA LEU A 38 6.94 13.19 6.11
C LEU A 38 5.47 12.90 6.43
N VAL A 39 4.59 13.91 6.40
CA VAL A 39 3.16 13.72 6.67
C VAL A 39 2.51 12.83 5.61
N GLN A 40 2.90 12.96 4.34
CA GLN A 40 2.39 12.08 3.28
C GLN A 40 2.81 10.63 3.49
N VAL A 41 4.08 10.39 3.85
CA VAL A 41 4.61 9.06 4.15
C VAL A 41 3.94 8.46 5.39
N LEU A 42 3.62 9.26 6.41
CA LEU A 42 2.88 8.80 7.57
C LEU A 42 1.43 8.42 7.23
N VAL A 43 0.72 9.22 6.43
CA VAL A 43 -0.65 8.91 5.99
C VAL A 43 -0.68 7.62 5.19
N VAL A 44 0.28 7.44 4.29
CA VAL A 44 0.45 6.20 3.52
C VAL A 44 0.77 5.04 4.45
N GLY A 45 1.73 5.18 5.36
CA GLY A 45 2.09 4.14 6.33
C GLY A 45 0.97 3.75 7.28
N ILE A 46 0.14 4.69 7.73
CA ILE A 46 -1.08 4.40 8.51
C ILE A 46 -2.08 3.62 7.65
N THR A 47 -2.23 4.00 6.38
CA THR A 47 -3.13 3.27 5.47
C THR A 47 -2.62 1.85 5.20
N SER A 48 -1.31 1.69 5.05
CA SER A 48 -0.61 0.41 4.95
C SER A 48 -0.80 -0.44 6.21
N PHE A 49 -0.72 0.16 7.39
CA PHE A 49 -0.99 -0.53 8.65
C PHE A 49 -2.44 -1.03 8.71
N LEU A 50 -3.42 -0.20 8.31
CA LEU A 50 -4.84 -0.53 8.40
C LEU A 50 -5.31 -1.55 7.34
N ALA A 51 -4.78 -1.51 6.12
CA ALA A 51 -5.27 -2.35 5.03
C ALA A 51 -4.41 -3.63 4.85
N PRO A 52 -3.25 -3.59 4.18
CA PRO A 52 -2.43 -4.80 4.01
C PRO A 52 -1.83 -5.29 5.33
N GLY A 53 -1.50 -4.40 6.28
CA GLY A 53 -0.97 -4.78 7.59
C GLY A 53 -1.99 -5.57 8.41
N ALA A 54 -3.24 -5.11 8.44
CA ALA A 54 -4.33 -5.85 9.06
C ALA A 54 -4.60 -7.19 8.35
N TYR A 55 -4.53 -7.23 7.01
CA TYR A 55 -4.60 -8.48 6.25
C TYR A 55 -3.50 -9.46 6.67
N SER A 56 -2.25 -9.01 6.76
CA SER A 56 -1.12 -9.83 7.21
C SER A 56 -1.30 -10.32 8.65
N SER A 57 -1.79 -9.45 9.54
CA SER A 57 -2.13 -9.81 10.92
C SER A 57 -3.22 -10.89 10.98
N LEU A 58 -4.29 -10.74 10.20
CA LEU A 58 -5.37 -11.72 10.11
C LEU A 58 -4.85 -13.07 9.62
N ALA A 59 -3.98 -13.07 8.59
CA ALA A 59 -3.35 -14.28 8.10
C ALA A 59 -2.50 -14.97 9.19
N SER A 60 -1.74 -14.21 9.98
CA SER A 60 -0.91 -14.74 11.09
C SER A 60 -1.73 -15.32 12.26
N VAL A 61 -2.98 -14.86 12.45
CA VAL A 61 -3.88 -15.36 13.49
C VAL A 61 -4.74 -16.54 12.97
N GLY A 62 -4.56 -16.97 11.72
CA GLY A 62 -5.31 -18.10 11.13
C GLY A 62 -6.64 -17.69 10.50
N ALA A 63 -6.78 -16.41 10.13
CA ALA A 63 -7.92 -15.85 9.39
C ALA A 63 -9.30 -16.03 10.07
N GLY A 64 -9.33 -16.19 11.40
CA GLY A 64 -10.57 -16.27 12.19
C GLY A 64 -11.21 -17.65 12.25
N GLY A 65 -10.43 -18.73 12.12
CA GLY A 65 -10.96 -20.10 12.20
C GLY A 65 -11.72 -20.49 10.93
N LEU A 66 -11.00 -20.52 9.80
CA LEU A 66 -11.58 -20.88 8.51
C LEU A 66 -12.33 -22.21 8.59
N ALA A 67 -13.59 -22.23 8.13
CA ALA A 67 -14.41 -23.44 8.09
C ALA A 67 -13.79 -24.57 7.22
N ASN A 68 -12.95 -24.20 6.24
CA ASN A 68 -12.22 -25.14 5.40
C ASN A 68 -10.87 -24.57 4.96
N VAL A 69 -9.79 -25.26 5.35
CA VAL A 69 -8.40 -24.86 5.07
C VAL A 69 -8.05 -24.88 3.59
N ASN A 70 -8.61 -25.82 2.81
CA ASN A 70 -8.34 -25.93 1.37
C ASN A 70 -8.86 -24.70 0.62
N ILE A 71 -10.08 -24.24 0.97
CA ILE A 71 -10.66 -23.04 0.36
C ILE A 71 -9.95 -21.77 0.82
N GLY A 72 -9.52 -21.71 2.08
CA GLY A 72 -8.69 -20.63 2.59
C GLY A 72 -7.39 -20.47 1.81
N ASN A 73 -6.63 -21.56 1.66
CA ASN A 73 -5.38 -21.57 0.91
C ASN A 73 -5.58 -21.24 -0.57
N ALA A 74 -6.62 -21.78 -1.19
CA ALA A 74 -6.99 -21.44 -2.57
C ALA A 74 -7.31 -19.94 -2.72
N SER A 75 -8.05 -19.37 -1.77
CA SER A 75 -8.41 -17.94 -1.78
C SER A 75 -7.19 -17.04 -1.66
N VAL A 76 -6.28 -17.34 -0.73
CA VAL A 76 -5.02 -16.59 -0.59
C VAL A 76 -4.14 -16.72 -1.83
N ALA A 77 -4.03 -17.93 -2.40
CA ALA A 77 -3.29 -18.16 -3.64
C ALA A 77 -3.87 -17.35 -4.81
N LEU A 78 -5.19 -17.29 -4.95
CA LEU A 78 -5.87 -16.47 -5.95
C LEU A 78 -5.62 -14.96 -5.72
N ALA A 79 -5.69 -14.50 -4.47
CA ALA A 79 -5.41 -13.11 -4.15
C ALA A 79 -4.00 -12.71 -4.61
N TYR A 80 -2.98 -13.52 -4.30
CA TYR A 80 -1.60 -13.26 -4.75
C TYR A 80 -1.41 -13.43 -6.26
N ALA A 81 -2.05 -14.41 -6.89
CA ALA A 81 -1.99 -14.61 -8.34
C ALA A 81 -2.53 -13.40 -9.12
N LEU A 82 -3.54 -12.71 -8.58
CA LEU A 82 -4.16 -11.54 -9.20
C LEU A 82 -3.41 -10.23 -8.92
N ILE A 83 -2.47 -10.20 -7.97
CA ILE A 83 -1.65 -8.99 -7.71
C ILE A 83 -0.77 -8.66 -8.93
N ALA A 84 -0.15 -9.67 -9.57
CA ALA A 84 0.73 -9.44 -10.71
C ALA A 84 0.03 -8.73 -11.89
N PRO A 85 -1.09 -9.24 -12.45
CA PRO A 85 -1.78 -8.55 -13.53
C PRO A 85 -2.39 -7.21 -13.09
N SER A 86 -2.87 -7.08 -11.85
CA SER A 86 -3.41 -5.80 -11.36
C SER A 86 -2.34 -4.73 -11.19
N ALA A 87 -1.12 -5.10 -10.78
CA ALA A 87 0.01 -4.18 -10.70
C ALA A 87 0.43 -3.64 -12.08
N LEU A 88 0.37 -4.47 -13.13
CA LEU A 88 0.62 -4.00 -14.51
C LEU A 88 -0.42 -2.97 -14.96
N CYS A 89 -1.69 -3.18 -14.61
CA CYS A 89 -2.77 -2.24 -14.89
C CYS A 89 -2.71 -0.98 -14.01
N ALA A 90 -2.13 -1.08 -12.81
CA ALA A 90 -2.07 0.00 -11.83
C ALA A 90 -1.37 1.25 -12.36
N THR A 91 -0.26 1.09 -13.09
CA THR A 91 0.48 2.21 -13.68
C THR A 91 -0.40 3.05 -14.61
N ALA A 92 -1.27 2.41 -15.39
CA ALA A 92 -2.23 3.12 -16.24
C ALA A 92 -3.33 3.83 -15.41
N CYS A 93 -3.77 3.23 -14.30
CA CYS A 93 -4.73 3.82 -13.37
C CYS A 93 -4.18 5.06 -12.65
N LEU A 94 -2.92 5.01 -12.18
CA LEU A 94 -2.25 6.14 -11.52
C LEU A 94 -2.21 7.37 -12.44
N SER A 95 -1.84 7.17 -13.71
CA SER A 95 -1.73 8.25 -14.69
C SER A 95 -3.07 8.90 -15.05
N LYS A 96 -4.19 8.16 -14.95
CA LYS A 96 -5.52 8.67 -15.33
C LYS A 96 -6.32 9.25 -14.16
N ILE A 97 -6.29 8.59 -13.01
CA ILE A 97 -7.19 8.89 -11.88
C ILE A 97 -6.43 9.62 -10.76
N GLY A 98 -5.11 9.45 -10.71
CA GLY A 98 -4.25 10.06 -9.71
C GLY A 98 -4.13 9.21 -8.42
N PRO A 99 -3.04 9.40 -7.67
CA PRO A 99 -2.62 8.52 -6.58
C PRO A 99 -3.63 8.44 -5.43
N ARG A 100 -4.29 9.54 -5.09
CA ARG A 100 -5.29 9.60 -4.00
C ARG A 100 -6.47 8.66 -4.21
N TYR A 101 -7.01 8.61 -5.43
CA TYR A 101 -8.19 7.79 -5.72
C TYR A 101 -7.82 6.34 -5.99
N SER A 102 -6.65 6.10 -6.61
CA SER A 102 -6.12 4.75 -6.78
C SER A 102 -5.86 4.06 -5.43
N LEU A 103 -5.34 4.81 -4.44
CA LEU A 103 -5.11 4.29 -3.09
C LEU A 103 -6.42 3.97 -2.36
N SER A 104 -7.43 4.85 -2.44
CA SER A 104 -8.75 4.59 -1.87
C SER A 104 -9.47 3.40 -2.53
N LEU A 105 -9.36 3.25 -3.85
CA LEU A 105 -9.92 2.11 -4.58
C LEU A 105 -9.23 0.81 -4.16
N GLY A 106 -7.91 0.85 -4.01
CA GLY A 106 -7.11 -0.25 -3.48
C GLY A 106 -7.57 -0.69 -2.09
N ALA A 107 -7.73 0.27 -1.17
CA ALA A 107 -8.14 0.04 0.20
C ALA A 107 -9.58 -0.54 0.30
N ALA A 108 -10.50 -0.12 -0.58
CA ALA A 108 -11.86 -0.61 -0.59
C ALA A 108 -11.96 -2.13 -0.82
N GLY A 109 -11.06 -2.72 -1.62
CA GLY A 109 -11.03 -4.16 -1.86
C GLY A 109 -10.70 -5.00 -0.61
N TYR A 110 -9.88 -4.47 0.29
CA TYR A 110 -9.56 -5.14 1.56
C TYR A 110 -10.79 -5.25 2.48
N VAL A 111 -11.72 -4.30 2.41
CA VAL A 111 -12.99 -4.33 3.18
C VAL A 111 -13.85 -5.51 2.76
N PHE A 112 -13.94 -5.80 1.45
CA PHE A 112 -14.69 -6.95 0.95
C PHE A 112 -14.08 -8.27 1.42
N TYR A 113 -12.75 -8.38 1.44
CA TYR A 113 -12.09 -9.57 1.97
C TYR A 113 -12.32 -9.74 3.47
N ALA A 114 -12.26 -8.68 4.26
CA ALA A 114 -12.57 -8.73 5.69
C ALA A 114 -14.02 -9.13 5.95
N ALA A 115 -14.98 -8.58 5.21
CA ALA A 115 -16.38 -8.99 5.27
C ALA A 115 -16.56 -10.46 4.87
N ALA A 116 -15.79 -10.93 3.89
CA ALA A 116 -15.83 -12.31 3.42
C ALA A 116 -15.26 -13.30 4.44
N LEU A 117 -14.19 -12.92 5.15
CA LEU A 117 -13.68 -13.68 6.29
C LEU A 117 -14.70 -13.75 7.43
N TYR A 118 -15.33 -12.63 7.77
CA TYR A 118 -16.36 -12.60 8.82
C TYR A 118 -17.54 -13.52 8.48
N GLN A 119 -18.04 -13.47 7.24
CA GLN A 119 -19.15 -14.32 6.81
C GLN A 119 -18.75 -15.80 6.72
N ASN A 120 -17.48 -16.09 6.43
CA ASN A 120 -16.97 -17.46 6.47
C ASN A 120 -16.97 -18.02 7.89
N SER A 121 -16.56 -17.22 8.88
CA SER A 121 -16.57 -17.59 10.30
C SER A 121 -17.99 -17.71 10.86
N ALA A 122 -18.88 -16.76 10.55
CA ALA A 122 -20.23 -16.72 11.13
C ALA A 122 -21.21 -17.75 10.53
N THR A 123 -21.13 -17.97 9.20
CA THR A 123 -22.16 -18.75 8.46
C THR A 123 -21.54 -19.90 7.66
N GLY A 124 -20.22 -20.06 7.65
CA GLY A 124 -19.55 -21.09 6.84
C GLY A 124 -19.62 -20.85 5.33
N ASN A 125 -19.93 -19.62 4.88
CA ASN A 125 -20.13 -19.31 3.46
C ASN A 125 -18.77 -19.24 2.73
N GLN A 126 -18.34 -20.37 2.16
CA GLN A 126 -17.08 -20.53 1.42
C GLN A 126 -16.99 -19.80 0.07
N PRO A 127 -18.02 -19.79 -0.81
CA PRO A 127 -17.89 -19.11 -2.10
C PRO A 127 -17.73 -17.59 -1.96
N PHE A 128 -18.32 -16.99 -0.93
CA PHE A 128 -18.13 -15.56 -0.66
C PHE A 128 -16.68 -15.21 -0.30
N LEU A 129 -15.95 -16.11 0.36
CA LEU A 129 -14.51 -15.96 0.64
C LEU A 129 -13.67 -15.88 -0.64
N VAL A 130 -13.94 -16.77 -1.60
CA VAL A 130 -13.23 -16.81 -2.88
C VAL A 130 -13.49 -15.54 -3.69
N VAL A 131 -14.74 -15.09 -3.75
CA VAL A 131 -15.10 -13.84 -4.45
C VAL A 131 -14.44 -12.64 -3.78
N GLY A 132 -14.47 -12.55 -2.45
CA GLY A 132 -13.78 -11.50 -1.69
C GLY A 132 -12.27 -11.48 -1.98
N ALA A 133 -11.64 -12.65 -2.06
CA ALA A 133 -10.22 -12.77 -2.39
C ALA A 133 -9.89 -12.34 -3.83
N ILE A 134 -10.77 -12.64 -4.80
CA ILE A 134 -10.61 -12.19 -6.19
C ILE A 134 -10.67 -10.67 -6.28
N ILE A 135 -11.69 -10.06 -5.65
CA ILE A 135 -11.86 -8.59 -5.63
C ILE A 135 -10.66 -7.93 -4.96
N CYS A 136 -10.25 -8.44 -3.80
CA CYS A 136 -9.10 -7.92 -3.07
C CYS A 136 -7.79 -8.08 -3.86
N GLY A 137 -7.55 -9.23 -4.50
CA GLY A 137 -6.36 -9.45 -5.32
C GLY A 137 -6.30 -8.49 -6.52
N ALA A 138 -7.44 -8.25 -7.16
CA ALA A 138 -7.54 -7.33 -8.30
C ALA A 138 -7.28 -5.85 -7.92
N THR A 139 -7.65 -5.42 -6.70
CA THR A 139 -7.42 -4.04 -6.24
C THR A 139 -6.08 -3.88 -5.51
N SER A 140 -5.56 -4.95 -4.90
CA SER A 140 -4.31 -4.95 -4.12
C SER A 140 -3.11 -4.53 -4.96
N GLY A 141 -2.97 -4.99 -6.21
CA GLY A 141 -1.88 -4.54 -7.07
C GLY A 141 -1.92 -3.03 -7.35
N ILE A 142 -3.12 -2.44 -7.46
CA ILE A 142 -3.29 -0.98 -7.60
C ILE A 142 -2.87 -0.27 -6.32
N PHE A 143 -3.24 -0.83 -5.17
CA PHE A 143 -2.87 -0.30 -3.85
C PHE A 143 -1.35 -0.23 -3.68
N TRP A 144 -0.64 -1.35 -3.86
CA TRP A 144 0.80 -1.45 -3.66
C TRP A 144 1.60 -0.53 -4.60
N VAL A 145 1.19 -0.45 -5.87
CA VAL A 145 1.84 0.45 -6.83
C VAL A 145 1.56 1.91 -6.51
N SER A 146 0.33 2.26 -6.10
CA SER A 146 -0.03 3.64 -5.69
C SER A 146 0.78 4.08 -4.49
N GLU A 147 0.88 3.22 -3.48
CA GLU A 147 1.61 3.47 -2.25
C GLU A 147 3.13 3.60 -2.48
N ALA A 148 3.72 2.72 -3.27
CA ALA A 148 5.12 2.80 -3.65
C ALA A 148 5.40 4.09 -4.44
N ALA A 149 4.49 4.47 -5.35
CA ALA A 149 4.61 5.70 -6.11
C ALA A 149 4.59 6.93 -5.18
N ILE A 150 3.64 7.04 -4.25
CA ILE A 150 3.57 8.18 -3.32
C ILE A 150 4.84 8.23 -2.45
N THR A 151 5.25 7.09 -1.87
CA THR A 151 6.38 7.04 -0.94
C THR A 151 7.70 7.38 -1.63
N LEU A 152 7.92 6.89 -2.85
CA LEU A 152 9.19 7.07 -3.56
C LEU A 152 9.27 8.38 -4.37
N LEU A 153 8.16 8.83 -4.95
CA LEU A 153 8.15 10.03 -5.80
C LEU A 153 8.15 11.32 -4.97
N TYR A 154 7.44 11.34 -3.83
CA TYR A 154 7.39 12.54 -2.98
C TYR A 154 8.52 12.63 -1.97
N SER A 155 9.29 11.56 -1.76
CA SER A 155 10.44 11.61 -0.85
C SER A 155 11.62 12.34 -1.47
N GLU A 156 12.17 13.29 -0.72
CA GLU A 156 13.43 13.95 -1.04
C GLU A 156 14.56 12.92 -1.18
N PRO A 157 15.43 13.02 -2.22
CA PRO A 157 16.46 12.03 -2.50
C PRO A 157 17.36 11.68 -1.31
N GLU A 158 17.65 12.66 -0.47
CA GLU A 158 18.48 12.51 0.74
C GLU A 158 17.79 11.69 1.84
N TYR A 159 16.46 11.74 1.93
CA TYR A 159 15.68 11.08 2.98
C TYR A 159 14.85 9.88 2.50
N LYS A 160 14.96 9.49 1.22
CA LYS A 160 14.22 8.35 0.62
C LYS A 160 14.32 7.07 1.44
N GLY A 161 15.52 6.72 1.91
CA GLY A 161 15.73 5.53 2.73
C GLY A 161 15.02 5.61 4.09
N ARG A 162 15.04 6.77 4.75
CA ARG A 162 14.38 6.98 6.04
C ARG A 162 12.86 6.92 5.91
N HIS A 163 12.30 7.53 4.86
CA HIS A 163 10.86 7.47 4.61
C HIS A 163 10.39 6.05 4.26
N LEU A 164 11.16 5.32 3.45
CA LEU A 164 10.89 3.90 3.17
C LEU A 164 10.92 3.06 4.45
N ALA A 165 11.89 3.30 5.33
CA ALA A 165 12.00 2.62 6.62
C ALA A 165 10.81 2.92 7.53
N ILE A 166 10.37 4.17 7.63
CA ILE A 166 9.19 4.56 8.42
C ILE A 166 7.94 3.87 7.87
N TRP A 167 7.75 3.89 6.56
CA TRP A 167 6.63 3.23 5.89
C TRP A 167 6.58 1.72 6.18
N GLN A 168 7.69 1.01 5.98
CA GLN A 168 7.79 -0.42 6.25
C GLN A 168 7.67 -0.75 7.75
N SER A 169 8.20 0.10 8.63
CA SER A 169 8.06 -0.07 10.07
C SER A 169 6.57 -0.02 10.48
N LEU A 170 5.82 0.94 9.94
CA LEU A 170 4.37 1.02 10.18
C LEU A 170 3.65 -0.23 9.65
N PHE A 171 3.98 -0.70 8.46
CA PHE A 171 3.39 -1.94 7.93
C PHE A 171 3.66 -3.15 8.83
N GLN A 172 4.89 -3.34 9.31
CA GLN A 172 5.26 -4.47 10.17
C GLN A 172 4.71 -4.39 11.59
N LEU A 173 4.46 -3.20 12.12
CA LEU A 173 3.82 -3.03 13.43
C LEU A 173 2.45 -3.73 13.48
N ALA A 174 1.70 -3.77 12.38
CA ALA A 174 0.42 -4.49 12.32
C ALA A 174 0.62 -6.01 12.52
N THR A 175 1.65 -6.58 11.87
CA THR A 175 2.00 -7.99 12.03
C THR A 175 2.45 -8.31 13.46
N CYS A 176 3.21 -7.41 14.09
CA CYS A 176 3.59 -7.55 15.50
C CYS A 176 2.37 -7.62 16.42
N ILE A 177 1.35 -6.79 16.17
CA ILE A 177 0.09 -6.81 16.93
C ILE A 177 -0.66 -8.13 16.69
N GLY A 178 -0.73 -8.63 15.46
CA GLY A 178 -1.32 -9.94 15.15
C GLY A 178 -0.63 -11.10 15.90
N GLY A 179 0.70 -11.08 15.93
CA GLY A 179 1.48 -12.04 16.71
C GLY A 179 1.21 -11.94 18.21
N ALA A 180 1.11 -10.73 18.76
CA ALA A 180 0.78 -10.51 20.16
C ALA A 180 -0.64 -10.99 20.51
N ILE A 181 -1.61 -10.79 19.61
CA ILE A 181 -2.98 -11.33 19.76
C ILE A 181 -2.95 -12.86 19.75
N ASN A 182 -2.24 -13.48 18.80
CA ASN A 182 -2.10 -14.93 18.73
C ASN A 182 -1.49 -15.49 20.03
N LEU A 183 -0.41 -14.87 20.52
CA LEU A 183 0.20 -15.24 21.79
C LEU A 183 -0.78 -15.10 22.97
N GLY A 184 -1.51 -13.99 23.06
CA GLY A 184 -2.48 -13.77 24.13
C GLY A 184 -3.63 -14.79 24.12
N LEU A 185 -4.08 -15.21 22.94
CA LEU A 185 -5.13 -16.23 22.81
C LEU A 185 -4.64 -17.66 23.09
N ASN A 186 -3.33 -17.91 22.94
CA ASN A 186 -2.73 -19.24 23.11
C ASN A 186 -1.88 -19.38 24.38
N ILE A 187 -1.81 -18.36 25.25
CA ILE A 187 -0.93 -18.36 26.42
C ILE A 187 -1.27 -19.46 27.45
N ASP A 188 -2.55 -19.82 27.54
CA ASP A 188 -3.07 -20.85 28.46
C ASP A 188 -3.33 -22.20 27.77
N LEU A 189 -3.18 -22.27 26.44
CA LEU A 189 -3.38 -23.50 25.66
C LEU A 189 -2.05 -24.27 25.62
N ASN A 190 -1.97 -25.36 26.39
CA ASN A 190 -0.86 -26.32 26.32
C ASN A 190 -0.98 -27.25 25.08
N GLU A 191 -1.52 -26.73 23.98
CA GLU A 191 -1.64 -27.40 22.67
C GLU A 191 -1.09 -26.48 21.58
N THR A 192 -0.56 -27.09 20.52
CA THR A 192 0.16 -26.42 19.43
C THR A 192 -0.75 -25.50 18.61
N GLY A 193 -0.83 -24.23 19.00
CA GLY A 193 -0.85 -23.03 18.13
C GLY A 193 -1.85 -22.97 16.98
N GLY A 194 -3.13 -23.22 17.22
CA GLY A 194 -4.21 -22.95 16.26
C GLY A 194 -5.49 -22.52 16.97
N LEU A 195 -6.09 -21.40 16.57
CA LEU A 195 -7.41 -21.00 17.06
C LEU A 195 -8.42 -22.09 16.68
N LYS A 196 -9.22 -22.54 17.65
CA LYS A 196 -10.31 -23.49 17.40
C LYS A 196 -11.28 -22.93 16.34
N PRO A 197 -11.76 -23.76 15.39
CA PRO A 197 -12.85 -23.39 14.50
C PRO A 197 -14.14 -23.11 15.27
#